data_AF-A0A2W5UZI1-F1
#
_entry.id   AF-A0A2W5UZI1-F1
#
_cell.length_a   1.000
_cell.length_b   1.000
_cell.length_c   1.000
_cell.angle_alpha   90.00
_cell.angle_beta   90.00
_cell.angle_gamma   90.00
#
_symmetry.space_group_name_H-M   'P 1'
#
loop_
_entity.id
_entity.type
_entity.pdbx_description
1 polymer ?
#
loop_
_entity_poly.entity_id
_entity_poly.type
_entity_poly.pdbx_seq_one_letter_code
_entity_poly.pdbx_strand_id
1 'polypeptide(L)' 'MTKALVWGAALVILLGAAVLAGGASQPSSVAQRALAPRDPELARCQGLGEAGSQDARCRAAWALARKRFFGGAAS' A
#
# COMPACT_ATOMS: atom_id res chain seq x y z
N MET A 1 34.59 -5.01 13.19
CA MET A 1 33.35 -5.68 12.74
C MET A 1 32.10 -5.03 13.35
N THR A 2 32.08 -4.69 14.65
CA THR A 2 30.95 -4.00 15.31
C THR A 2 30.60 -2.62 14.73
N LYS A 3 31.61 -1.80 14.36
CA LYS A 3 31.37 -0.49 13.71
C LYS A 3 30.58 -0.61 12.41
N ALA A 4 30.87 -1.62 11.58
CA ALA A 4 30.13 -1.84 10.33
C ALA A 4 28.67 -2.24 10.58
N LEU A 5 28.44 -3.03 11.64
CA LEU A 5 27.09 -3.44 12.05
C LEU A 5 26.26 -2.25 12.58
N VAL A 6 26.89 -1.37 13.36
CA VAL A 6 26.26 -0.13 13.87
C VAL A 6 25.89 0.81 12.72
N TRP A 7 26.80 1.00 11.75
CA TRP A 7 26.52 1.81 10.57
C TRP A 7 25.42 1.22 9.69
N GLY A 8 25.38 -0.11 9.52
CA GLY A 8 24.31 -0.79 8.79
C GLY A 8 22.94 -0.60 9.47
N ALA A 9 22.87 -0.79 10.78
CA ALA A 9 21.64 -0.59 11.54
C ALA A 9 21.17 0.88 11.48
N ALA A 10 22.09 1.83 11.64
CA ALA A 10 21.77 3.26 11.52
C ALA A 10 21.23 3.61 10.13
N LEU A 11 21.82 3.08 9.06
CA LEU A 11 21.34 3.29 7.69
C LEU A 11 19.92 2.74 7.49
N VAL A 12 19.64 1.53 7.99
CA VAL A 12 18.31 0.91 7.89
C VAL A 12 17.27 1.72 8.66
N ILE A 13 17.60 2.20 9.87
CA ILE A 13 16.71 3.04 10.67
C ILE A 13 16.41 4.37 9.97
N LEU A 14 17.43 5.02 9.40
CA LEU A 14 17.27 6.27 8.64
C LEU A 14 16.41 6.08 7.39
N LEU A 15 16.62 4.99 6.64
CA LEU A 15 15.79 4.66 5.48
C LEU A 15 14.34 4.38 5.87
N GLY A 16 14.11 3.62 6.94
CA GLY A 16 12.76 3.37 7.46
C GLY A 16 12.06 4.67 7.86
N ALA A 17 12.72 5.54 8.61
CA ALA A 17 12.17 6.83 9.02
C ALA A 17 11.84 7.74 7.81
N ALA A 18 12.71 7.79 6.80
CA ALA A 18 12.48 8.55 5.58
C ALA A 18 11.27 8.03 4.79
N VAL A 19 11.07 6.71 4.71
CA VAL A 19 9.90 6.11 4.05
C VAL A 19 8.61 6.42 4.80
N LEU A 20 8.60 6.34 6.13
CA LEU A 20 7.42 6.70 6.93
C LEU A 20 7.06 8.18 6.79
N ALA A 21 8.06 9.07 6.85
CA ALA A 21 7.86 10.52 6.68
C ALA A 21 7.43 10.87 5.26
N GLY A 22 8.02 10.23 4.25
CA GLY A 22 7.65 10.40 2.84
C GLY A 22 6.29 9.81 2.49
N GLY A 23 5.87 8.72 3.13
CA GLY A 23 4.53 8.13 2.99
C GLY A 23 3.42 9.04 3.54
N ALA A 24 3.67 9.69 4.68
CA ALA A 24 2.77 10.72 5.23
C ALA A 24 2.75 11.99 4.35
N SER A 25 3.85 12.24 3.64
CA SER A 25 4.06 13.40 2.77
C SER A 25 3.83 13.11 1.29
N GLN A 26 3.26 11.96 0.91
CA GLN A 26 2.74 11.77 -0.43
C GLN A 26 1.34 12.41 -0.46
N PRO A 27 1.19 13.68 -0.89
CA PRO A 27 -0.11 14.11 -1.37
C PRO A 27 -0.44 13.13 -2.50
N SER A 28 -1.58 12.47 -2.39
CA SER A 28 -2.18 11.61 -3.41
C SER A 28 -1.86 12.15 -4.80
N SER A 29 -0.76 11.72 -5.41
CA SER A 29 -0.34 12.27 -6.67
C SER A 29 -1.33 11.69 -7.66
N VAL A 30 -2.21 12.60 -8.08
CA VAL A 30 -3.16 12.52 -9.17
C VAL A 30 -2.37 12.31 -10.47
N ALA A 31 -1.62 11.22 -10.56
CA ALA A 31 -1.46 10.54 -11.83
C ALA A 31 -2.74 9.74 -11.98
N GLN A 32 -3.77 10.45 -12.45
CA GLN A 32 -4.98 9.94 -13.04
C GLN A 32 -4.59 9.10 -14.27
N ARG A 33 -3.91 8.00 -14.01
CA ARG A 33 -3.62 6.99 -15.00
C ARG A 33 -5.01 6.40 -15.24
N ALA A 34 -5.61 6.78 -16.37
CA ALA A 34 -6.91 6.32 -16.81
C ALA A 34 -6.91 4.78 -16.86
N LEU A 35 -7.19 4.14 -15.74
CA LEU A 35 -7.11 2.69 -15.54
C LEU A 35 -8.38 2.25 -14.85
N ALA A 36 -9.35 1.83 -15.67
CA ALA A 36 -10.60 1.21 -15.28
C ALA A 36 -11.49 2.04 -14.33
N PRO A 37 -12.81 1.82 -14.32
CA PRO A 37 -13.65 2.32 -13.24
C PRO A 37 -13.06 1.86 -11.90
N ARG A 38 -12.63 2.81 -11.08
CA ARG A 38 -12.16 2.54 -9.72
C ARG A 38 -13.32 1.89 -8.96
N ASP A 39 -13.12 0.68 -8.48
CA ASP A 39 -14.14 -0.06 -7.72
C ASP A 39 -14.53 0.79 -6.49
N PRO A 40 -15.78 1.28 -6.40
CA PRO A 40 -16.18 2.24 -5.38
C PRO A 40 -16.08 1.67 -3.97
N GLU A 41 -16.22 0.34 -3.82
CA GLU A 41 -16.03 -0.33 -2.54
C GLU A 41 -14.56 -0.37 -2.12
N LEU A 42 -13.64 -0.59 -3.06
CA LEU A 42 -12.20 -0.50 -2.76
C LEU A 42 -11.81 0.91 -2.33
N ALA A 43 -12.38 1.95 -2.98
CA ALA A 43 -12.12 3.34 -2.61
C ALA A 43 -12.64 3.64 -1.19
N ARG A 44 -13.84 3.19 -0.85
CA ARG A 44 -14.39 3.27 0.51
C ARG A 44 -13.49 2.56 1.53
N CYS A 45 -13.06 1.35 1.23
CA CYS A 45 -12.22 0.55 2.13
C CYS A 45 -10.80 1.12 2.31
N GLN A 46 -10.25 1.78 1.29
CA GLN A 46 -8.98 2.52 1.40
C GLN A 46 -9.09 3.68 2.39
N GLY A 47 -10.21 4.41 2.40
CA GLY A 47 -10.46 5.50 3.33
C GLY A 47 -10.57 5.06 4.80
N LEU A 48 -10.92 3.79 5.06
CA LEU A 48 -10.99 3.22 6.40
C LEU A 48 -9.62 2.80 6.96
N GLY A 49 -8.61 2.63 6.11
CA GLY A 49 -7.29 2.14 6.52
C GLY A 49 -7.37 0.82 7.28
N GLU A 50 -6.67 0.73 8.42
CA GLU A 50 -6.64 -0.47 9.27
C GLU A 50 -8.03 -0.90 9.78
N ALA A 51 -8.96 0.04 9.99
CA ALA A 51 -10.33 -0.30 10.40
C ALA A 51 -11.07 -1.14 9.34
N GLY A 52 -10.71 -0.99 8.06
CA GLY A 52 -11.26 -1.78 6.97
C GLY A 52 -10.87 -3.27 7.02
N SER A 53 -9.85 -3.65 7.77
CA SER A 53 -9.43 -5.06 7.92
C SER A 53 -10.48 -5.91 8.66
N GLN A 54 -11.25 -5.29 9.56
CA GLN A 54 -12.29 -5.95 10.35
C GLN A 54 -13.65 -6.01 9.61
N ASP A 55 -13.84 -5.18 8.58
CA ASP A 55 -15.05 -5.15 7.76
C ASP A 55 -15.04 -6.33 6.75
N ALA A 56 -16.02 -7.22 6.87
CA ALA A 56 -16.18 -8.38 5.99
C ALA A 56 -16.38 -8.00 4.51
N ARG A 57 -17.07 -6.88 4.24
CA ARG A 57 -17.30 -6.35 2.89
C ARG A 57 -15.99 -5.84 2.28
N CYS A 58 -15.15 -5.20 3.09
CA CYS A 58 -13.83 -4.76 2.64
C CYS A 58 -12.90 -5.93 2.36
N ARG A 59 -12.88 -6.97 3.21
CA ARG A 59 -12.12 -8.20 2.94
C ARG A 59 -12.54 -8.86 1.62
N ALA A 60 -13.85 -8.95 1.37
CA ALA A 60 -14.38 -9.51 0.13
C ALA A 60 -14.00 -8.68 -1.11
N ALA A 61 -14.12 -7.35 -1.04
CA ALA A 61 -13.73 -6.45 -2.12
C ALA A 61 -12.23 -6.59 -2.48
N TRP A 62 -11.36 -6.65 -1.48
CA TRP A 62 -9.93 -6.86 -1.68
C TRP A 62 -9.59 -8.24 -2.25
N ALA A 63 -10.29 -9.30 -1.82
CA ALA A 63 -10.12 -10.64 -2.39
C ALA A 63 -10.49 -10.67 -3.89
N LEU A 64 -11.60 -10.02 -4.26
CA LEU A 64 -12.03 -9.93 -5.66
C LEU A 64 -11.09 -9.10 -6.51
N ALA A 65 -10.64 -7.94 -6.01
CA ALA A 65 -9.65 -7.10 -6.69
C ALA A 65 -8.34 -7.86 -6.97
N ARG A 66 -7.86 -8.61 -5.97
CA ARG A 66 -6.67 -9.45 -6.07
C ARG A 66 -6.84 -10.53 -7.14
N LYS A 67 -7.98 -11.21 -7.17
CA LYS A 67 -8.30 -12.20 -8.22
C LYS A 67 -8.30 -11.59 -9.62
N ARG A 68 -8.87 -10.40 -9.82
CA ARG A 68 -8.85 -9.70 -11.12
C ARG A 68 -7.42 -9.35 -11.54
N PHE A 69 -6.61 -8.86 -10.61
CA PHE A 69 -5.24 -8.45 -10.89
C PHE A 69 -4.35 -9.62 -11.30
N PHE A 70 -4.42 -10.74 -10.56
CA PHE A 70 -3.59 -11.92 -10.84
C PHE A 70 -4.20 -12.88 -11.87
N GLY A 71 -5.51 -12.84 -12.09
CA GLY A 71 -6.21 -13.71 -13.03
C GLY A 71 -6.20 -13.22 -14.49
N GLY A 72 -5.82 -11.97 -14.75
CA GLY A 72 -5.79 -11.39 -16.10
C GLY A 72 -4.43 -11.46 -16.82
N ALA A 73 -3.37 -11.96 -16.17
CA ALA A 73 -2.01 -11.99 -16.69
C ALA A 73 -1.47 -13.42 -16.96
N ALA A 74 -2.31 -14.43 -16.81
CA ALA A 74 -2.00 -15.83 -17.12
C ALA A 74 -2.81 -16.28 -18.35
N SER A 75 -2.52 -15.69 -19.50
CA SER A 75 -2.95 -16.16 -20.82
C SER A 75 -1.96 -15.69 -21.86
#